data_AF-A0A7K4FLI3-F1
#
_entry.id   AF-A0A7K4FLI3-F1
#
_cell.length_a   1.000
_cell.length_b   1.000
_cell.length_c   1.000
_cell.angle_alpha   90.00
_cell.angle_beta   90.00
_cell.angle_gamma   90.00
#
_symmetry.space_group_name_H-M   'P 1'
#
loop_
_entity.id
_entity.type
_entity.pdbx_description
1 polymer ?
#
loop_
_entity_poly.entity_id
_entity_poly.type
_entity_poly.pdbx_seq_one_letter_code
_entity_poly.pdbx_strand_id
1 'polypeptide(L)'
;MYAGLNLATVVLAFLIVIVEMTEVVALIFALQGETGTLRHGAAGAIAGVTVIGAITVVAGALILAIPSQYLLVGSGIVLVAFGVFLFRSTLRSYRRARAPTPAGTVAASPRNARTLQFSGGFTVGAVETTEAAIVLLPIAATGQGSSAVLGAALAGVLLIGLAVVLHERIRRIKVPWLKLGATSLLFAFATFWLGEAARVPWPWGDAMLIPLFLAALVLVRATLEIFLRSDDLRARGSPAA
;
A
#
# COMPACT_ATOMS: atom_id res chain seq x y z
N MET A 1 -5.18 -32.21 3.83
CA MET A 1 -5.17 -31.28 4.98
C MET A 1 -6.06 -30.12 4.60
N TYR A 2 -7.20 -29.94 5.25
CA TYR A 2 -8.14 -28.85 4.90
C TYR A 2 -7.42 -27.52 5.13
N ALA A 3 -7.04 -26.83 4.06
CA ALA A 3 -6.54 -25.47 4.13
C ALA A 3 -7.73 -24.57 4.51
N GLY A 4 -8.05 -24.55 5.81
CA GLY A 4 -9.08 -23.68 6.36
C GLY A 4 -8.73 -22.23 6.05
N LEU A 5 -9.73 -21.45 5.62
CA LEU A 5 -9.54 -20.01 5.43
C LEU A 5 -9.13 -19.39 6.77
N ASN A 6 -7.97 -18.73 6.79
CA ASN A 6 -7.53 -17.96 7.94
C ASN A 6 -8.12 -16.54 7.82
N LEU A 7 -9.07 -16.24 8.71
CA LEU A 7 -9.78 -14.96 8.72
C LEU A 7 -8.83 -13.77 8.88
N ALA A 8 -7.80 -13.88 9.72
CA ALA A 8 -6.83 -12.80 9.93
C ALA A 8 -6.07 -12.49 8.63
N THR A 9 -5.70 -13.53 7.88
CA THR A 9 -5.05 -13.37 6.58
C THR A 9 -5.99 -12.79 5.53
N VAL A 10 -7.26 -13.22 5.49
CA VAL A 10 -8.28 -12.62 4.60
C VAL A 10 -8.42 -11.13 4.90
N VAL A 11 -8.56 -10.76 6.17
CA VAL A 11 -8.71 -9.36 6.60
C VAL A 11 -7.45 -8.56 6.29
N LEU A 12 -6.26 -9.10 6.56
CA LEU A 12 -5.00 -8.43 6.24
C LEU A 12 -4.89 -8.15 4.74
N ALA A 13 -5.05 -9.17 3.90
CA ALA A 13 -4.96 -9.03 2.45
C ALA A 13 -6.01 -8.06 1.90
N PHE A 14 -7.23 -8.12 2.44
CA PHE A 14 -8.29 -7.17 2.14
C PHE A 14 -7.89 -5.73 2.47
N LEU A 15 -7.36 -5.48 3.66
CA LEU A 15 -6.96 -4.14 4.09
C LEU A 15 -5.79 -3.60 3.26
N ILE A 16 -4.78 -4.42 2.97
CA ILE A 16 -3.65 -4.04 2.10
C ILE A 16 -4.19 -3.62 0.73
N VAL A 17 -4.96 -4.49 0.07
CA VAL A 17 -5.47 -4.21 -1.27
C VAL A 17 -6.41 -3.01 -1.27
N ILE A 18 -7.22 -2.82 -0.23
CA ILE A 18 -8.02 -1.59 -0.10
C ILE A 18 -7.13 -0.36 -0.08
N VAL A 19 -6.11 -0.33 0.78
CA VAL A 19 -5.25 0.85 0.91
C VAL A 19 -4.60 1.16 -0.43
N GLU A 20 -3.90 0.21 -1.02
CA GLU A 20 -3.14 0.46 -2.27
C GLU A 20 -4.08 0.81 -3.43
N MET A 21 -5.20 0.10 -3.59
CA MET A 21 -6.10 0.36 -4.71
C MET A 21 -6.94 1.64 -4.50
N THR A 22 -7.18 2.10 -3.26
CA THR A 22 -7.76 3.44 -3.05
C THR A 22 -6.84 4.56 -3.52
N GLU A 23 -5.52 4.39 -3.44
CA GLU A 23 -4.56 5.37 -3.94
C GLU A 23 -4.53 5.40 -5.47
N VAL A 24 -4.60 4.23 -6.11
CA VAL A 24 -4.79 4.12 -7.56
C VAL A 24 -6.00 4.92 -7.99
N VAL A 25 -7.15 4.72 -7.35
CA VAL A 25 -8.39 5.43 -7.67
C VAL A 25 -8.23 6.94 -7.43
N ALA A 26 -7.69 7.37 -6.29
CA ALA A 26 -7.50 8.78 -5.95
C ALA A 26 -6.60 9.51 -6.96
N LEU A 27 -5.50 8.89 -7.40
CA LEU A 27 -4.56 9.46 -8.37
C LEU A 27 -5.17 9.55 -9.78
N ILE A 28 -5.99 8.57 -10.19
CA ILE A 28 -6.71 8.66 -11.47
C ILE A 28 -7.70 9.83 -11.46
N PHE A 29 -8.41 10.06 -10.34
CA PHE A 29 -9.30 11.23 -10.19
C PHE A 29 -8.54 12.57 -10.18
N ALA A 30 -7.29 12.59 -9.73
CA ALA A 30 -6.41 13.75 -9.86
C ALA A 30 -6.06 14.02 -11.33
N LEU A 31 -5.67 12.99 -12.09
CA LEU A 31 -5.37 13.09 -13.53
C LEU A 31 -6.59 13.56 -14.35
N GLN A 32 -7.82 13.24 -13.93
CA GLN A 32 -9.04 13.77 -14.55
C GLN A 32 -9.12 15.31 -14.44
N GLY A 33 -8.68 15.89 -13.33
CA GLY A 33 -8.77 17.34 -13.10
C GLY A 33 -8.00 18.15 -14.14
N GLU A 34 -6.97 17.56 -14.75
CA GLU A 34 -6.12 18.21 -15.75
C GLU A 34 -6.68 18.12 -17.18
N THR A 35 -7.68 17.25 -17.42
CA THR A 35 -7.99 16.79 -18.79
C THR A 35 -9.47 16.47 -19.07
N GLY A 36 -10.32 16.42 -18.05
CA GLY A 36 -11.77 16.23 -18.17
C GLY A 36 -12.25 14.79 -18.37
N THR A 37 -11.37 13.79 -18.48
CA THR A 37 -11.75 12.38 -18.69
C THR A 37 -10.96 11.40 -17.82
N LEU A 38 -11.64 10.36 -17.32
CA LEU A 38 -11.05 9.27 -16.52
C LEU A 38 -10.61 8.08 -17.38
N ARG A 39 -11.10 7.98 -18.61
CA ARG A 39 -11.07 6.72 -19.37
C ARG A 39 -9.65 6.20 -19.62
N HIS A 40 -8.73 7.07 -20.02
CA HIS A 40 -7.37 6.62 -20.35
C HIS A 40 -6.52 6.40 -19.10
N GLY A 41 -6.70 7.21 -18.05
CA GLY A 41 -6.07 6.98 -16.75
C GLY A 41 -6.53 5.66 -16.12
N ALA A 42 -7.83 5.39 -16.14
CA ALA A 42 -8.40 4.13 -15.68
C ALA A 42 -7.92 2.94 -16.51
N ALA A 43 -7.91 3.05 -17.85
CA ALA A 43 -7.41 1.99 -18.71
C ALA A 43 -5.91 1.69 -18.46
N GLY A 44 -5.10 2.73 -18.26
CA GLY A 44 -3.70 2.59 -17.87
C GLY A 44 -3.56 1.86 -16.55
N ALA A 45 -4.29 2.28 -15.52
CA ALA A 45 -4.24 1.67 -14.21
C ALA A 45 -4.68 0.21 -14.20
N ILE A 46 -5.79 -0.12 -14.88
CA ILE A 46 -6.22 -1.51 -15.04
C ILE A 46 -5.13 -2.34 -15.71
N ALA A 47 -4.47 -1.81 -16.76
CA ALA A 47 -3.36 -2.51 -17.40
C ALA A 47 -2.17 -2.72 -16.44
N GLY A 48 -1.80 -1.71 -15.65
CA GLY A 48 -0.73 -1.81 -14.65
C GLY A 48 -1.04 -2.86 -13.57
N VAL A 49 -2.25 -2.81 -12.99
CA VAL A 49 -2.72 -3.78 -12.00
C VAL A 49 -2.75 -5.18 -12.58
N THR A 50 -3.25 -5.34 -13.81
CA THR A 50 -3.35 -6.66 -14.46
C THR A 50 -1.97 -7.25 -14.73
N VAL A 51 -1.04 -6.46 -15.30
CA VAL A 51 0.31 -6.93 -15.62
C VAL A 51 1.07 -7.32 -14.36
N ILE A 52 1.10 -6.46 -13.34
CA ILE A 52 1.81 -6.77 -12.10
C ILE A 52 1.10 -7.90 -11.35
N GLY A 53 -0.22 -7.88 -11.26
CA GLY A 53 -0.99 -8.95 -10.62
C GLY A 53 -0.74 -10.32 -11.25
N ALA A 54 -0.66 -10.40 -12.59
CA ALA A 54 -0.29 -11.64 -13.28
C ALA A 54 1.13 -12.10 -12.91
N ILE A 55 2.11 -11.18 -12.88
CA ILE A 55 3.48 -11.48 -12.43
C ILE A 55 3.48 -11.97 -10.97
N THR A 56 2.69 -11.33 -10.10
CA THR A 56 2.55 -11.71 -8.68
C THR A 56 1.96 -13.11 -8.53
N VAL A 57 0.95 -13.48 -9.31
CA VAL A 57 0.38 -14.84 -9.28
C VAL A 57 1.42 -15.87 -9.69
N VAL A 58 2.18 -15.61 -10.75
CA VAL A 58 3.26 -16.50 -11.21
C VAL A 58 4.36 -16.61 -10.15
N ALA A 59 4.80 -15.48 -9.58
CA ALA A 59 5.80 -15.45 -8.52
C ALA A 59 5.32 -16.19 -7.27
N GLY A 60 4.05 -16.02 -6.87
CA GLY A 60 3.45 -16.71 -5.74
C GLY A 60 3.44 -18.23 -5.91
N ALA A 61 3.13 -18.71 -7.12
CA ALA A 61 3.18 -20.14 -7.42
C ALA A 61 4.61 -20.72 -7.27
N LEU A 62 5.63 -19.96 -7.66
CA LEU A 62 7.04 -20.36 -7.49
C LEU A 62 7.49 -20.34 -6.02
N ILE A 63 7.00 -19.37 -5.24
CA ILE A 63 7.32 -19.22 -3.83
C ILE A 63 6.78 -20.39 -2.98
N LEU A 64 5.64 -20.99 -3.37
CA LEU A 64 5.07 -22.16 -2.70
C LEU A 64 5.95 -23.42 -2.79
N ALA A 65 6.98 -23.43 -3.65
CA ALA A 65 7.95 -24.52 -3.73
C ALA A 65 9.04 -24.45 -2.65
N ILE A 66 9.11 -23.35 -1.88
CA ILE A 66 10.14 -23.11 -0.87
C ILE A 66 9.64 -23.63 0.50
N PRO A 67 10.50 -24.25 1.35
CA PRO A 67 10.10 -24.69 2.69
C PRO A 67 9.66 -23.53 3.61
N SER A 68 8.60 -23.75 4.39
CA SER A 68 7.89 -22.73 5.20
C SER A 68 8.76 -21.97 6.23
N GLN A 69 9.80 -22.60 6.78
CA GLN A 69 10.70 -21.96 7.74
C GLN A 69 11.52 -20.81 7.13
N TYR A 70 11.99 -20.97 5.88
CA TYR A 70 12.72 -19.91 5.17
C TYR A 70 11.77 -18.80 4.72
N LEU A 71 10.52 -19.17 4.47
CA LEU A 71 9.48 -18.24 4.07
C LEU A 71 9.10 -17.30 5.20
N LEU A 72 9.00 -17.74 6.46
CA LEU A 72 8.71 -16.85 7.59
C LEU A 72 9.80 -15.79 7.82
N VAL A 73 11.07 -16.20 7.84
CA VAL A 73 12.20 -15.28 8.03
C VAL A 73 12.32 -14.31 6.84
N GLY A 74 12.27 -14.83 5.61
CA GLY A 74 12.33 -14.02 4.40
C GLY A 74 11.18 -13.02 4.33
N SER A 75 9.96 -13.47 4.65
CA SER A 75 8.75 -12.64 4.73
C SER A 75 8.88 -11.52 5.75
N GLY A 76 9.35 -11.84 6.97
CA GLY A 76 9.59 -10.85 8.01
C GLY A 76 10.59 -9.78 7.59
N ILE A 77 11.72 -10.18 6.98
CA ILE A 77 12.73 -9.23 6.47
C ILE A 77 12.15 -8.34 5.36
N VAL A 78 11.44 -8.94 4.40
CA VAL A 78 10.80 -8.20 3.30
C VAL A 78 9.78 -7.20 3.84
N LEU A 79 8.95 -7.59 4.81
CA LEU A 79 7.99 -6.71 5.46
C LEU A 79 8.66 -5.56 6.21
N VAL A 80 9.79 -5.79 6.90
CA VAL A 80 10.56 -4.71 7.54
C VAL A 80 11.11 -3.75 6.48
N ALA A 81 11.78 -4.27 5.45
CA ALA A 81 12.36 -3.47 4.39
C ALA A 81 11.30 -2.63 3.67
N PHE A 82 10.14 -3.23 3.40
CA PHE A 82 9.02 -2.57 2.77
C PHE A 82 8.34 -1.57 3.72
N GLY A 83 8.19 -1.89 5.02
CA GLY A 83 7.72 -0.94 6.04
C GLY A 83 8.59 0.31 6.12
N VAL A 84 9.92 0.17 5.99
CA VAL A 84 10.86 1.30 5.91
C VAL A 84 10.65 2.10 4.61
N PHE A 85 10.49 1.42 3.47
CA PHE A 85 10.21 2.07 2.19
C PHE A 85 8.89 2.87 2.23
N LEU A 86 7.82 2.25 2.74
CA LEU A 86 6.50 2.85 2.87
C LEU A 86 6.49 3.97 3.91
N PHE A 87 7.27 3.87 4.99
CA PHE A 87 7.47 4.97 5.93
C PHE A 87 8.05 6.21 5.22
N ARG A 88 9.06 6.03 4.36
CA ARG A 88 9.62 7.15 3.56
C ARG A 88 8.58 7.73 2.61
N SER A 89 7.74 6.87 2.01
CA SER A 89 6.61 7.30 1.16
C SER A 89 5.56 8.11 1.94
N THR A 90 5.21 7.63 3.14
CA THR A 90 4.32 8.29 4.09
C THR A 90 4.85 9.66 4.46
N LEU A 91 6.12 9.75 4.86
CA LEU A 91 6.78 11.01 5.21
C LEU A 91 6.75 12.01 4.05
N ARG A 92 7.04 11.57 2.82
CA ARG A 92 6.93 12.42 1.61
C ARG A 92 5.50 12.92 1.39
N SER A 93 4.50 12.06 1.60
CA SER A 93 3.09 12.41 1.43
C SER A 93 2.63 13.45 2.45
N TYR A 94 3.03 13.30 3.71
CA TYR A 94 2.78 14.31 4.76
C TYR A 94 3.51 15.64 4.48
N ARG A 95 4.74 15.60 3.96
CA ARG A 95 5.48 16.80 3.54
C ARG A 95 4.76 17.54 2.41
N ARG A 96 4.32 16.83 1.36
CA ARG A 96 3.56 17.43 0.25
C ARG A 96 2.24 18.04 0.72
N ALA A 97 1.53 17.37 1.63
CA ALA A 97 0.29 17.89 2.21
C ALA A 97 0.50 19.17 3.04
N ARG A 98 1.74 19.46 3.48
CA ARG A 98 2.12 20.69 4.19
C ARG A 98 2.71 21.77 3.28
N ALA A 99 3.15 21.42 2.06
CA ALA A 99 3.75 22.35 1.14
C ALA A 99 2.68 23.22 0.44
N PRO A 100 2.94 24.52 0.19
CA PRO A 100 2.07 25.34 -0.65
C PRO A 100 1.94 24.73 -2.04
N THR A 101 0.72 24.66 -2.57
CA THR A 101 0.44 24.16 -3.92
C THR A 101 1.14 25.04 -4.96
N PRO A 102 2.03 24.51 -5.83
CA PRO A 102 2.58 25.27 -6.93
C PRO A 102 1.46 25.56 -7.94
N ALA A 103 1.24 26.84 -8.24
CA ALA A 103 0.34 27.26 -9.31
C ALA A 103 1.07 27.15 -10.65
N GLY A 104 0.73 26.15 -11.45
CA GLY A 104 1.25 26.03 -12.81
C GLY A 104 0.67 24.82 -13.53
N THR A 105 -0.23 25.07 -14.47
CA THR A 105 -0.70 24.07 -15.44
C THR A 105 -0.11 24.43 -16.80
N VAL A 106 0.75 23.56 -17.32
CA VAL A 106 1.20 23.62 -18.72
C VAL A 106 0.17 22.87 -19.56
N ALA A 107 -0.49 23.57 -20.48
CA ALA A 107 -1.50 22.99 -21.35
C ALA A 107 -0.86 21.96 -22.30
N ALA A 108 -1.14 20.68 -22.09
CA ALA A 108 -0.70 19.60 -22.95
C ALA A 108 -1.63 19.45 -24.17
N SER A 109 -1.05 19.22 -25.36
CA SER A 109 -1.82 18.90 -26.57
C SER A 109 -2.70 17.63 -26.38
N PRO A 110 -3.87 17.49 -27.03
CA PRO A 110 -4.83 16.41 -26.77
C PRO A 110 -4.29 14.99 -26.94
N ARG A 111 -3.41 14.77 -27.94
CA ARG A 111 -2.75 13.48 -28.18
C ARG A 111 -1.71 13.18 -27.09
N ASN A 112 -1.00 14.19 -26.60
CA ASN A 112 -0.08 14.06 -25.47
C ASN A 112 -0.85 13.83 -24.16
N ALA A 113 -2.02 14.44 -23.98
CA ALA A 113 -2.86 14.26 -22.80
C ALA A 113 -3.35 12.81 -22.66
N ARG A 114 -3.75 12.17 -23.77
CA ARG A 114 -4.17 10.75 -23.76
C ARG A 114 -3.03 9.82 -23.33
N THR A 115 -1.85 9.98 -23.94
CA THR A 115 -0.68 9.16 -23.62
C THR A 115 -0.23 9.40 -22.19
N LEU A 116 -0.20 10.65 -21.74
CA LEU A 116 0.18 11.03 -20.39
C LEU A 116 -0.76 10.47 -19.33
N GLN A 117 -2.08 10.52 -19.57
CA GLN A 117 -3.07 9.87 -18.70
C GLN A 117 -2.86 8.37 -18.62
N PHE A 118 -2.70 7.70 -19.78
CA PHE A 118 -2.50 6.25 -19.80
C PHE A 118 -1.20 5.86 -19.09
N SER A 119 -0.08 6.54 -19.37
CA SER A 119 1.20 6.26 -18.73
C SER A 119 1.16 6.56 -17.23
N GLY A 120 0.50 7.66 -16.83
CA GLY A 120 0.30 8.01 -15.43
C GLY A 120 -0.53 6.95 -14.70
N GLY A 121 -1.68 6.59 -15.27
CA GLY A 121 -2.52 5.52 -14.74
C GLY A 121 -1.79 4.18 -14.65
N PHE A 122 -1.07 3.78 -15.71
CA PHE A 122 -0.28 2.54 -15.74
C PHE A 122 0.80 2.52 -14.67
N THR A 123 1.56 3.62 -14.55
CA THR A 123 2.64 3.73 -13.55
C THR A 123 2.06 3.61 -12.15
N VAL A 124 0.99 4.34 -11.84
CA VAL A 124 0.34 4.25 -10.53
C VAL A 124 -0.20 2.85 -10.28
N GLY A 125 -0.99 2.30 -11.20
CA GLY A 125 -1.54 0.95 -11.07
C GLY A 125 -0.45 -0.12 -10.87
N ALA A 126 0.66 -0.03 -11.62
CA ALA A 126 1.78 -0.95 -11.49
C ALA A 126 2.53 -0.77 -10.15
N VAL A 127 2.81 0.46 -9.73
CA VAL A 127 3.51 0.74 -8.47
C VAL A 127 2.68 0.26 -7.28
N GLU A 128 1.43 0.69 -7.15
CA GLU A 128 0.57 0.33 -6.01
C GLU A 128 0.27 -1.18 -5.99
N THR A 129 0.15 -1.84 -7.15
CA THR A 129 0.01 -3.31 -7.19
C THR A 129 1.30 -4.02 -6.81
N THR A 130 2.47 -3.45 -7.14
CA THR A 130 3.75 -3.98 -6.70
C THR A 130 3.89 -3.86 -5.18
N GLU A 131 3.49 -2.72 -4.62
CA GLU A 131 3.42 -2.50 -3.17
C GLU A 131 2.52 -3.56 -2.51
N ALA A 132 1.31 -3.79 -3.04
CA ALA A 132 0.45 -4.88 -2.57
C ALA A 132 1.11 -6.26 -2.70
N ALA A 133 1.75 -6.55 -3.85
CA ALA A 133 2.39 -7.84 -4.13
C ALA A 133 3.54 -8.15 -3.17
N ILE A 134 4.36 -7.15 -2.82
CA ILE A 134 5.49 -7.29 -1.88
C ILE A 134 5.01 -7.76 -0.51
N VAL A 135 3.77 -7.41 -0.13
CA VAL A 135 3.17 -7.79 1.15
C VAL A 135 2.40 -9.11 1.03
N LEU A 136 1.63 -9.29 -0.06
CA LEU A 136 0.81 -10.47 -0.30
C LEU A 136 1.62 -11.74 -0.56
N LEU A 137 2.78 -11.64 -1.21
CA LEU A 137 3.63 -12.80 -1.50
C LEU A 137 4.18 -13.46 -0.21
N PRO A 138 4.75 -12.70 0.74
CA PRO A 138 5.06 -13.17 2.09
C PRO A 138 3.90 -13.86 2.82
N ILE A 139 2.68 -13.32 2.69
CA ILE A 139 1.48 -13.93 3.28
C ILE A 139 1.19 -15.27 2.61
N ALA A 140 1.18 -15.31 1.28
CA ALA A 140 0.92 -16.52 0.52
C ALA A 140 1.95 -17.63 0.81
N ALA A 141 3.20 -17.23 0.98
CA ALA A 141 4.32 -18.08 1.38
C ALA A 141 4.11 -18.82 2.71
N THR A 142 3.29 -18.30 3.63
CA THR A 142 2.96 -19.01 4.89
C THR A 142 1.98 -20.18 4.71
N GLY A 143 1.65 -20.55 3.46
CA GLY A 143 0.64 -21.57 3.14
C GLY A 143 -0.79 -21.04 3.14
N GLN A 144 -0.96 -19.71 3.23
CA GLN A 144 -2.27 -19.05 3.33
C GLN A 144 -2.68 -18.33 2.04
N GLY A 145 -2.13 -18.75 0.89
CA GLY A 145 -2.37 -18.11 -0.40
C GLY A 145 -3.85 -18.00 -0.79
N SER A 146 -4.66 -19.02 -0.51
CA SER A 146 -6.11 -19.00 -0.77
C SER A 146 -6.82 -17.90 0.04
N SER A 147 -6.45 -17.73 1.32
CA SER A 147 -6.97 -16.69 2.19
C SER A 147 -6.56 -15.29 1.70
N ALA A 148 -5.30 -15.13 1.28
CA ALA A 148 -4.80 -13.87 0.75
C ALA A 148 -5.50 -13.47 -0.56
N VAL A 149 -5.68 -14.42 -1.48
CA VAL A 149 -6.41 -14.21 -2.74
C VAL A 149 -7.86 -13.84 -2.48
N LEU A 150 -8.53 -14.51 -1.54
CA LEU A 150 -9.91 -14.18 -1.17
C LEU A 150 -10.03 -12.75 -0.62
N GLY A 151 -9.14 -12.36 0.30
CA GLY A 151 -9.12 -11.01 0.86
C GLY A 151 -8.89 -9.94 -0.22
N ALA A 152 -7.92 -10.17 -1.10
CA ALA A 152 -7.63 -9.30 -2.25
C ALA A 152 -8.83 -9.18 -3.21
N ALA A 153 -9.50 -10.30 -3.51
CA ALA A 153 -10.67 -10.31 -4.38
C ALA A 153 -11.86 -9.53 -3.77
N LEU A 154 -12.13 -9.74 -2.48
CA LEU A 154 -13.18 -9.01 -1.75
C LEU A 154 -12.91 -7.49 -1.75
N ALA A 155 -11.66 -7.08 -1.57
CA ALA A 155 -11.26 -5.68 -1.62
C ALA A 155 -11.49 -5.08 -3.02
N GLY A 156 -11.11 -5.81 -4.07
CA GLY A 156 -11.32 -5.41 -5.46
C GLY A 156 -12.81 -5.21 -5.79
N VAL A 157 -13.67 -6.15 -5.40
CA VAL A 157 -15.12 -6.05 -5.60
C VAL A 157 -15.70 -4.84 -4.88
N LEU A 158 -15.32 -4.64 -3.60
CA LEU A 158 -15.78 -3.50 -2.82
C LEU A 158 -15.35 -2.17 -3.48
N LEU A 159 -14.10 -2.09 -3.94
CA LEU A 159 -13.58 -0.87 -4.55
C LEU A 159 -14.20 -0.54 -5.89
N ILE A 160 -14.50 -1.54 -6.73
CA ILE A 160 -15.25 -1.32 -7.96
C ILE A 160 -16.62 -0.71 -7.63
N GLY A 161 -17.33 -1.27 -6.64
CA GLY A 161 -18.60 -0.72 -6.16
C GLY A 161 -18.46 0.71 -5.63
N LEU A 162 -17.42 0.96 -4.82
CA LEU A 162 -17.18 2.25 -4.19
C LEU A 162 -16.76 3.32 -5.21
N ALA A 163 -15.98 2.97 -6.23
CA ALA A 163 -15.57 3.88 -7.29
C ALA A 163 -16.76 4.34 -8.14
N VAL A 164 -17.76 3.45 -8.35
CA VAL A 164 -19.02 3.80 -9.03
C VAL A 164 -19.88 4.73 -8.19
N VAL A 165 -19.95 4.51 -6.87
CA VAL A 165 -20.87 5.23 -5.98
C VAL A 165 -20.28 6.53 -5.42
N LEU A 166 -18.98 6.57 -5.12
CA LEU A 166 -18.32 7.66 -4.36
C LEU A 166 -17.38 8.52 -5.20
N HIS A 167 -17.58 8.56 -6.53
CA HIS A 167 -16.76 9.33 -7.48
C HIS A 167 -16.40 10.76 -6.99
N GLU A 168 -17.32 11.45 -6.31
CA GLU A 168 -17.11 12.82 -5.81
C GLU A 168 -16.43 12.93 -4.44
N ARG A 169 -16.55 11.92 -3.58
CA ARG A 169 -15.97 11.94 -2.22
C ARG A 169 -14.53 11.45 -2.17
N ILE A 170 -14.11 10.61 -3.11
CA ILE A 170 -12.75 10.05 -3.14
C ILE A 170 -11.68 11.14 -3.31
N ARG A 171 -12.01 12.25 -4.00
CA ARG A 171 -11.15 13.45 -4.10
C ARG A 171 -10.76 14.07 -2.74
N ARG A 172 -11.44 13.70 -1.65
CA ARG A 172 -11.19 14.23 -0.30
C ARG A 172 -10.54 13.24 0.65
N ILE A 173 -10.20 12.03 0.19
CA ILE A 173 -9.55 11.03 1.03
C ILE A 173 -8.14 11.51 1.36
N LYS A 174 -7.88 11.67 2.66
CA LYS A 174 -6.57 12.07 3.17
C LYS A 174 -5.62 10.88 3.11
N VAL A 175 -5.00 10.69 1.94
CA VAL A 175 -3.92 9.72 1.65
C VAL A 175 -2.90 9.56 2.79
N PRO A 176 -2.48 10.61 3.53
CA PRO A 176 -1.46 10.45 4.57
C PRO A 176 -1.84 9.49 5.72
N TRP A 177 -3.12 9.41 6.11
CA TRP A 177 -3.54 8.55 7.24
C TRP A 177 -3.62 7.07 6.86
N LEU A 178 -3.96 6.77 5.60
CA LEU A 178 -3.98 5.40 5.10
C LEU A 178 -2.57 4.82 5.04
N LYS A 179 -1.60 5.59 4.52
CA LYS A 179 -0.18 5.19 4.51
C LYS A 179 0.39 4.98 5.91
N LEU A 180 -0.03 5.79 6.88
CA LEU A 180 0.35 5.61 8.28
C LEU A 180 -0.16 4.26 8.82
N GLY A 181 -1.44 3.95 8.59
CA GLY A 181 -2.03 2.67 8.99
C GLY A 181 -1.34 1.49 8.34
N ALA A 182 -1.14 1.51 7.01
CA ALA A 182 -0.46 0.46 6.27
C ALA A 182 0.99 0.25 6.74
N THR A 183 1.76 1.32 6.91
CA THR A 183 3.13 1.26 7.44
C THR A 183 3.16 0.58 8.82
N SER A 184 2.19 0.91 9.68
CA SER A 184 2.09 0.34 11.04
C SER A 184 1.71 -1.14 11.00
N LEU A 185 0.83 -1.53 10.07
CA LEU A 185 0.42 -2.92 9.87
C LEU A 185 1.59 -3.79 9.39
N LEU A 186 2.42 -3.28 8.48
CA LEU A 186 3.63 -3.98 8.03
C LEU A 186 4.60 -4.27 9.16
N PHE A 187 4.88 -3.27 10.02
CA PHE A 187 5.76 -3.47 11.17
C PHE A 187 5.17 -4.43 12.21
N ALA A 188 3.85 -4.43 12.40
CA ALA A 188 3.18 -5.38 13.29
C ALA A 188 3.32 -6.82 12.79
N PHE A 189 3.02 -7.09 11.51
CA PHE A 189 3.15 -8.42 10.92
C PHE A 189 4.61 -8.87 10.82
N ALA A 190 5.53 -7.96 10.50
CA ALA A 190 6.96 -8.25 10.53
C ALA A 190 7.41 -8.72 11.92
N THR A 191 7.01 -7.99 12.97
CA THR A 191 7.36 -8.34 14.36
C THR A 191 6.76 -9.69 14.75
N PHE A 192 5.48 -9.90 14.42
CA PHE A 192 4.77 -11.14 14.72
C PHE A 192 5.44 -12.36 14.07
N TRP A 193 5.72 -12.31 12.78
CA TRP A 193 6.32 -13.45 12.07
C TRP A 193 7.80 -13.67 12.36
N LEU A 194 8.58 -12.61 12.60
CA LEU A 194 9.96 -12.78 13.07
C LEU A 194 9.98 -13.41 14.48
N GLY A 195 9.01 -13.07 15.34
CA GLY A 195 8.86 -13.73 16.63
C GLY A 195 8.43 -15.19 16.49
N GLU A 196 7.49 -15.52 15.60
CA GLU A 196 7.13 -16.92 15.27
C GLU A 196 8.34 -17.72 14.77
N ALA A 197 9.13 -17.14 13.85
CA ALA A 197 10.36 -17.76 13.37
C ALA A 197 11.40 -17.97 14.50
N ALA A 198 11.45 -17.05 15.46
CA ALA A 198 12.28 -17.15 16.67
C ALA A 198 11.65 -18.02 17.78
N ARG A 199 10.48 -18.65 17.53
CA ARG A 199 9.71 -19.45 18.49
C ARG A 199 9.31 -18.69 19.75
N VAL A 200 9.02 -17.40 19.62
CA VAL A 200 8.45 -16.58 20.70
C VAL A 200 7.04 -17.11 21.02
N PRO A 201 6.74 -17.48 22.27
CA PRO A 201 5.42 -17.96 22.64
C PRO A 201 4.47 -16.76 22.76
N TRP A 202 3.72 -16.45 21.69
CA TRP A 202 2.74 -15.36 21.70
C TRP A 202 1.57 -15.70 22.65
N PRO A 203 1.38 -14.94 23.75
CA PRO A 203 0.39 -15.27 24.79
C PRO A 203 -1.06 -15.40 24.29
N TRP A 204 -1.40 -14.70 23.21
CA TRP A 204 -2.74 -14.72 22.60
C TRP A 204 -2.73 -15.23 21.15
N GLY A 205 -1.67 -15.93 20.73
CA GLY A 205 -1.49 -16.36 19.34
C GLY A 205 -1.67 -15.20 18.36
N ASP A 206 -2.44 -15.43 17.28
CA ASP A 206 -2.73 -14.44 16.24
C ASP A 206 -3.36 -13.14 16.78
N ALA A 207 -4.07 -13.17 17.91
CA ALA A 207 -4.66 -11.96 18.49
C ALA A 207 -3.60 -10.95 18.97
N MET A 208 -2.32 -11.36 19.11
CA MET A 208 -1.20 -10.44 19.37
C MET A 208 -0.96 -9.44 18.24
N LEU A 209 -1.48 -9.67 17.04
CA LEU A 209 -1.39 -8.71 15.94
C LEU A 209 -2.10 -7.38 16.27
N ILE A 210 -3.15 -7.39 17.10
CA ILE A 210 -3.87 -6.17 17.52
C ILE A 210 -2.99 -5.27 18.39
N PRO A 211 -2.46 -5.70 19.54
CA PRO A 211 -1.57 -4.86 20.35
C PRO A 211 -0.27 -4.52 19.62
N LEU A 212 0.28 -5.41 18.79
CA LEU A 212 1.45 -5.12 17.96
C LEU A 212 1.17 -4.00 16.95
N PHE A 213 -0.01 -4.01 16.31
CA PHE A 213 -0.44 -2.94 15.42
C PHE A 213 -0.58 -1.61 16.14
N LEU A 214 -1.21 -1.59 17.31
CA LEU A 214 -1.35 -0.35 18.10
C LEU A 214 0.01 0.19 18.55
N ALA A 215 0.91 -0.67 18.99
CA ALA A 215 2.28 -0.29 19.35
C ALA A 215 3.04 0.27 18.13
N ALA A 216 2.96 -0.40 16.98
CA ALA A 216 3.56 0.06 15.74
C ALA A 216 2.97 1.41 15.30
N LEU A 217 1.65 1.60 15.44
CA LEU A 217 0.97 2.84 15.10
C LEU A 217 1.49 4.02 15.92
N VAL A 218 1.61 3.85 17.23
CA VAL A 218 2.18 4.87 18.13
C VAL A 218 3.62 5.17 17.75
N LEU A 219 4.44 4.14 17.52
CA LEU A 219 5.85 4.29 17.20
C LEU A 219 6.05 5.02 15.86
N VAL A 220 5.41 4.55 14.79
CA VAL A 220 5.49 5.15 13.46
C VAL A 220 4.99 6.60 13.50
N ARG A 221 3.91 6.87 14.24
CA ARG A 221 3.38 8.23 14.39
C ARG A 221 4.37 9.14 15.10
N ALA A 222 4.96 8.68 16.21
CA ALA A 222 5.96 9.45 16.96
C ALA A 222 7.20 9.73 16.09
N THR A 223 7.71 8.73 15.38
CA THR A 223 8.85 8.90 14.46
C THR A 223 8.54 9.90 13.36
N LEU A 224 7.35 9.82 12.74
CA LEU A 224 6.90 10.77 11.72
C LEU A 224 6.91 12.22 12.26
N GLU A 225 6.39 12.43 13.46
CA GLU A 225 6.36 13.75 14.09
C GLU A 225 7.76 14.30 14.40
N ILE A 226 8.69 13.44 14.81
CA ILE A 226 10.10 13.83 15.02
C ILE A 226 10.71 14.35 13.72
N PHE A 227 10.58 13.59 12.61
CA PHE A 227 11.11 14.01 11.31
C PHE A 227 10.47 15.32 10.83
N LEU A 228 9.15 15.44 10.92
CA LEU A 228 8.45 16.66 10.49
C LEU A 228 8.85 17.89 11.33
N ARG A 229 8.99 17.75 12.65
CA ARG A 229 9.49 18.84 13.52
C ARG A 229 10.92 19.22 13.17
N SER A 230 11.78 18.25 12.85
CA SER A 230 13.16 18.51 12.46
C SER A 230 13.26 19.32 11.16
N ASP A 231 12.33 19.10 10.22
CA ASP A 231 12.24 19.88 8.99
C ASP A 231 11.81 21.34 9.28
N ASP A 232 10.81 21.53 10.15
CA ASP A 232 10.30 22.86 10.53
C ASP A 232 11.39 23.70 11.23
N LEU A 233 12.21 23.08 12.09
CA LEU A 233 13.33 23.74 12.77
C LEU A 233 14.44 24.16 11.79
N ARG A 234 14.75 23.32 10.80
CA ARG A 234 15.74 23.64 9.75
C ARG A 234 15.27 24.80 8.88
N ALA A 235 13.99 24.83 8.50
CA ALA A 235 13.42 25.90 7.69
C ALA A 235 13.45 27.27 8.40
N ARG A 236 13.28 27.30 9.72
CA ARG A 236 13.38 28.54 10.53
C ARG A 236 14.80 29.03 10.77
N GLY A 237 15.79 28.12 10.71
CA GLY A 237 17.20 28.41 10.94
C GLY A 237 17.99 28.85 9.70
N SER A 238 17.42 28.73 8.50
CA SER A 238 18.03 29.26 7.28
C SER A 238 17.84 30.78 7.23
N PRO A 239 18.91 31.60 7.21
CA PRO A 239 18.77 33.04 6.95
C PRO A 239 18.14 33.22 5.57
N ALA A 240 17.18 34.14 5.47
CA ALA A 240 16.61 34.55 4.19
C ALA A 240 17.75 35.04 3.28
N ALA A 241 18.01 34.29 2.22
CA ALA A 241 18.97 34.65 1.18
C ALA A 241 18.44 35.79 0.33
#